data_AF-A0A1C5CQC7-F1
#
_entry.id   AF-A0A1C5CQC7-F1
#
_cell.length_a   1.000
_cell.length_b   1.000
_cell.length_c   1.000
_cell.angle_alpha   90.00
_cell.angle_beta   90.00
_cell.angle_gamma   90.00
#
_symmetry.space_group_name_H-M   'P 1'
#
loop_
_entity.id
_entity.type
_entity.pdbx_description
1 polymer ?
#
loop_
_entity_poly.entity_id
_entity_poly.type
_entity_poly.pdbx_seq_one_letter_code
_entity_poly.pdbx_strand_id
1 'polypeptide(L)'
;MTARTVRRTARTARTVRTTGLVAVAAAAALSLAAVSAQAATSAAGGAHHAAVSAAAVKKSVPERTQKLPDGSTAEIYKLGEQSYRAKIVSHGAVLATLDTNGQDAGLDANDMFIVLTLGGEVHAWMGGGHQGPGTFKVAGGWTVKVTKFGELRYRAQIIGHDGVDATIETKDQHDVGLDANGVYIVLSNGGVLSAHE
;
A
#
# COMPACT_ATOMS: atom_id res chain seq x y z
N MET A 1 -14.88 13.33 62.02
CA MET A 1 -13.58 13.65 62.67
C MET A 1 -12.50 12.90 61.89
N THR A 2 -11.55 13.56 61.23
CA THR A 2 -10.30 14.15 61.76
C THR A 2 -9.18 13.09 61.90
N ALA A 3 -7.97 13.19 61.35
CA ALA A 3 -7.38 13.97 60.23
C ALA A 3 -5.92 13.47 59.99
N ARG A 4 -5.23 14.02 58.95
CA ARG A 4 -3.74 14.13 58.85
C ARG A 4 -2.96 12.80 58.59
N THR A 5 -1.73 12.77 58.04
CA THR A 5 -0.74 13.81 57.62
C THR A 5 0.01 13.39 56.35
N VAL A 6 0.42 14.36 55.50
CA VAL A 6 1.34 14.16 54.34
C VAL A 6 2.80 14.47 54.70
N ARG A 7 3.76 13.59 54.32
CA ARG A 7 5.24 13.75 54.24
C ARG A 7 5.88 12.41 53.77
N ARG A 8 7.04 12.34 53.08
CA ARG A 8 7.88 13.36 52.44
C ARG A 8 8.81 12.74 51.36
N THR A 9 9.33 13.61 50.50
CA THR A 9 10.31 13.44 49.42
C THR A 9 11.56 12.58 49.70
N ALA A 10 12.05 11.87 48.67
CA ALA A 10 13.48 11.62 48.46
C ALA A 10 13.83 11.55 46.95
N ARG A 11 14.87 12.30 46.52
CA ARG A 11 15.59 12.14 45.22
C ARG A 11 17.06 11.86 45.54
N THR A 12 17.71 10.94 44.81
CA THR A 12 19.17 10.74 44.59
C THR A 12 19.28 9.43 43.78
N ALA A 13 19.73 9.39 42.51
CA ALA A 13 21.11 9.46 41.99
C ALA A 13 21.97 8.23 42.42
N ARG A 14 23.01 7.75 41.70
CA ARG A 14 23.82 8.35 40.61
C ARG A 14 24.74 7.29 39.93
N THR A 15 24.88 7.27 38.59
CA THR A 15 26.04 6.67 37.82
C THR A 15 26.34 5.15 38.03
N VAL A 16 27.22 4.42 37.30
CA VAL A 16 28.16 4.58 36.16
C VAL A 16 28.08 3.28 35.30
N ARG A 17 28.89 2.84 34.30
CA ARG A 17 30.18 3.19 33.63
C ARG A 17 30.16 2.51 32.21
N THR A 18 30.30 3.22 31.09
CA THR A 18 31.47 3.27 30.15
C THR A 18 31.77 2.07 29.24
N THR A 19 32.40 2.37 28.08
CA THR A 19 33.05 1.49 27.07
C THR A 19 32.14 0.47 26.34
N GLY A 20 32.07 0.41 25.01
CA GLY A 20 32.62 1.27 23.94
C GLY A 20 33.21 0.48 22.76
N LEU A 21 32.99 0.92 21.51
CA LEU A 21 33.64 0.35 20.32
C LEU A 21 33.63 1.35 19.15
N VAL A 22 34.85 1.65 18.66
CA VAL A 22 35.28 1.96 17.27
C VAL A 22 34.38 2.82 16.36
N ALA A 23 34.95 3.94 15.89
CA ALA A 23 34.48 4.67 14.71
C ALA A 23 35.12 4.11 13.43
N VAL A 24 34.35 4.11 12.32
CA VAL A 24 34.86 3.99 10.95
C VAL A 24 34.34 5.18 10.16
N ALA A 25 35.25 6.05 9.72
CA ALA A 25 34.93 7.15 8.82
C ALA A 25 35.18 6.74 7.37
N ALA A 26 34.18 6.94 6.50
CA ALA A 26 34.29 6.72 5.06
C ALA A 26 33.71 7.93 4.32
N ALA A 27 34.52 8.98 4.15
CA ALA A 27 34.17 10.15 3.36
C ALA A 27 34.48 9.89 1.88
N ALA A 28 33.45 9.78 1.04
CA ALA A 28 33.57 9.64 -0.40
C ALA A 28 33.01 10.89 -1.11
N ALA A 29 33.83 11.94 -1.20
CA ALA A 29 33.51 13.11 -2.01
C ALA A 29 33.89 12.85 -3.48
N LEU A 30 32.91 12.82 -4.38
CA LEU A 30 33.16 12.85 -5.83
C LEU A 30 33.06 14.29 -6.34
N SER A 31 34.22 14.93 -6.49
CA SER A 31 34.34 16.25 -7.09
C SER A 31 34.15 16.18 -8.61
N LEU A 32 33.06 16.72 -9.14
CA LEU A 32 32.96 17.04 -10.57
C LEU A 32 33.63 18.40 -10.82
N ALA A 33 34.92 18.37 -11.15
CA ALA A 33 35.62 19.53 -11.72
C ALA A 33 35.17 19.74 -13.17
N ALA A 34 34.93 20.99 -13.57
CA ALA A 34 34.38 21.32 -14.87
C ALA A 34 35.44 21.38 -15.98
N VAL A 35 35.03 21.06 -17.21
CA VAL A 35 35.61 21.62 -18.43
C VAL A 35 34.51 22.35 -19.18
N SER A 36 34.69 23.66 -19.36
CA SER A 36 33.73 24.57 -19.99
C SER A 36 33.97 24.70 -21.49
N ALA A 37 32.91 24.66 -22.30
CA ALA A 37 32.95 25.03 -23.72
C ALA A 37 31.65 25.72 -24.15
N GLN A 38 31.44 26.96 -23.68
CA GLN A 38 30.36 27.81 -24.18
C GLN A 38 30.78 28.42 -25.52
N ALA A 39 30.26 27.88 -26.62
CA ALA A 39 30.36 28.47 -27.95
C ALA A 39 28.95 28.67 -28.50
N ALA A 40 28.60 29.91 -28.86
CA ALA A 40 27.33 30.24 -29.48
C ALA A 40 27.57 30.60 -30.96
N THR A 41 27.00 29.80 -31.86
CA THR A 41 26.90 30.11 -33.29
C THR A 41 25.55 29.60 -33.81
N SER A 42 24.86 30.43 -34.59
CA SER A 42 23.55 30.13 -35.17
C SER A 42 23.65 29.27 -36.42
N ALA A 43 22.57 28.50 -36.73
CA ALA A 43 21.95 28.33 -38.05
C ALA A 43 21.36 26.91 -38.30
N ALA A 44 20.08 26.91 -38.67
CA ALA A 44 19.38 26.07 -39.65
C ALA A 44 19.81 24.60 -39.93
N GLY A 45 18.82 23.70 -39.82
CA GLY A 45 18.66 22.54 -40.70
C GLY A 45 19.07 21.19 -40.12
N GLY A 46 18.16 20.20 -40.21
CA GLY A 46 18.45 18.81 -39.82
C GLY A 46 17.26 18.11 -39.15
N ALA A 47 16.28 17.65 -39.92
CA ALA A 47 15.15 16.88 -39.41
C ALA A 47 15.57 15.43 -39.08
N HIS A 48 16.25 15.25 -37.95
CA HIS A 48 16.59 13.93 -37.43
C HIS A 48 15.58 13.53 -36.35
N HIS A 49 14.56 12.77 -36.76
CA HIS A 49 13.76 12.00 -35.81
C HIS A 49 14.70 11.09 -35.02
N ALA A 50 14.91 11.41 -33.73
CA ALA A 50 15.60 10.52 -32.82
C ALA A 50 14.74 9.27 -32.64
N ALA A 51 15.07 8.22 -33.41
CA ALA A 51 14.45 6.91 -33.28
C ALA A 51 14.85 6.31 -31.94
N VAL A 52 14.10 6.66 -30.89
CA VAL A 52 14.01 5.86 -29.67
C VAL A 52 13.52 4.49 -30.08
N SER A 53 14.48 3.58 -30.32
CA SER A 53 14.21 2.20 -30.66
C SER A 53 13.35 1.59 -29.56
N ALA A 54 12.05 1.45 -29.85
CA ALA A 54 11.09 0.81 -28.98
C ALA A 54 11.45 -0.68 -28.88
N ALA A 55 12.39 -0.99 -28.00
CA ALA A 55 12.75 -2.35 -27.62
C ALA A 55 11.45 -3.03 -27.17
N ALA A 56 10.93 -3.91 -28.01
CA ALA A 56 9.60 -4.48 -27.83
C ALA A 56 9.57 -5.22 -26.49
N VAL A 57 8.93 -4.61 -25.49
CA VAL A 57 8.75 -5.19 -24.16
C VAL A 57 7.93 -6.45 -24.36
N LYS A 58 8.60 -7.61 -24.31
CA LYS A 58 7.96 -8.91 -24.48
C LYS A 58 6.82 -8.98 -23.45
N LYS A 59 5.56 -8.99 -23.90
CA LYS A 59 4.41 -9.06 -22.99
C LYS A 59 4.60 -10.32 -22.16
N SER A 60 4.80 -10.16 -20.86
CA SER A 60 4.84 -11.29 -19.95
C SER A 60 3.52 -12.06 -20.07
N VAL A 61 3.62 -13.38 -20.14
CA VAL A 61 2.45 -14.27 -20.03
C VAL A 61 2.05 -14.30 -18.56
N PRO A 62 0.77 -14.11 -18.20
CA PRO A 62 0.32 -14.29 -16.83
C PRO A 62 0.47 -15.76 -16.39
N GLU A 63 0.74 -15.98 -15.10
CA GLU A 63 0.74 -17.32 -14.50
C GLU A 63 -0.68 -17.91 -14.49
N ARG A 64 -1.69 -17.04 -14.30
CA ARG A 64 -3.09 -17.41 -14.20
C ARG A 64 -3.99 -16.30 -14.75
N THR A 65 -5.16 -16.65 -15.22
CA THR A 65 -6.23 -15.68 -15.50
C THR A 65 -7.49 -16.07 -14.75
N GLN A 66 -8.25 -15.08 -14.30
CA GLN A 66 -9.49 -15.28 -13.54
C GLN A 66 -10.57 -14.31 -14.03
N LYS A 67 -11.80 -14.80 -14.19
CA LYS A 67 -12.96 -13.96 -14.48
C LYS A 67 -13.48 -13.30 -13.22
N LEU A 68 -13.85 -12.03 -13.34
CA LEU A 68 -14.36 -11.21 -12.25
C LEU A 68 -15.89 -10.99 -12.41
N PRO A 69 -16.61 -10.57 -11.36
CA PRO A 69 -18.07 -10.43 -11.38
C PRO A 69 -18.62 -9.49 -12.48
N ASP A 70 -17.86 -8.47 -12.87
CA ASP A 70 -18.20 -7.53 -13.97
C ASP A 70 -17.97 -8.12 -15.38
N GLY A 71 -17.48 -9.35 -15.48
CA GLY A 71 -17.11 -10.01 -16.74
C GLY A 71 -15.71 -9.67 -17.26
N SER A 72 -14.98 -8.75 -16.59
CA SER A 72 -13.57 -8.48 -16.86
C SER A 72 -12.68 -9.65 -16.41
N THR A 73 -11.36 -9.48 -16.54
CA THR A 73 -10.39 -10.56 -16.32
C THR A 73 -9.19 -10.05 -15.54
N ALA A 74 -8.87 -10.67 -14.41
CA ALA A 74 -7.57 -10.50 -13.77
C ALA A 74 -6.51 -11.31 -14.53
N GLU A 75 -5.52 -10.65 -15.16
CA GLU A 75 -4.25 -11.25 -15.56
C GLU A 75 -3.32 -11.27 -14.33
N ILE A 76 -3.06 -12.46 -13.77
CA ILE A 76 -2.28 -12.63 -12.53
C ILE A 76 -0.83 -13.01 -12.87
N TYR A 77 0.12 -12.28 -12.32
CA TYR A 77 1.54 -12.39 -12.58
C TYR A 77 2.32 -12.65 -11.29
N LYS A 78 3.06 -13.76 -11.25
CA LYS A 78 4.04 -14.02 -10.19
C LYS A 78 5.33 -13.25 -10.47
N LEU A 79 5.74 -12.42 -9.50
CA LEU A 79 6.98 -11.63 -9.53
C LEU A 79 8.01 -12.15 -8.51
N GLY A 80 7.56 -12.91 -7.51
CA GLY A 80 8.36 -13.58 -6.48
C GLY A 80 7.49 -14.54 -5.65
N GLU A 81 7.99 -15.04 -4.52
CA GLU A 81 7.25 -15.99 -3.70
C GLU A 81 6.00 -15.38 -3.04
N GLN A 82 6.13 -14.14 -2.54
CA GLN A 82 5.04 -13.32 -1.96
C GLN A 82 4.86 -11.99 -2.73
N SER A 83 5.30 -11.94 -3.99
CA SER A 83 5.20 -10.75 -4.84
C SER A 83 4.38 -11.09 -6.07
N TYR A 84 3.18 -10.53 -6.15
CA TYR A 84 2.24 -10.76 -7.25
C TYR A 84 1.69 -9.44 -7.76
N ARG A 85 1.37 -9.43 -9.06
CA ARG A 85 0.67 -8.35 -9.75
C ARG A 85 -0.58 -8.87 -10.41
N ALA A 86 -1.73 -8.27 -10.15
CA ALA A 86 -2.96 -8.50 -10.91
C ALA A 86 -3.23 -7.28 -11.79
N LYS A 87 -3.42 -7.49 -13.10
CA LYS A 87 -3.95 -6.45 -14.00
C LYS A 87 -5.42 -6.74 -14.26
N ILE A 88 -6.28 -5.75 -14.04
CA ILE A 88 -7.70 -5.86 -14.33
C ILE A 88 -7.90 -5.47 -15.79
N VAL A 89 -8.34 -6.42 -16.64
CA VAL A 89 -8.40 -6.27 -18.10
C VAL A 89 -9.83 -6.43 -18.61
N SER A 90 -10.33 -5.41 -19.30
CA SER A 90 -11.64 -5.40 -19.96
C SER A 90 -11.48 -4.93 -21.41
N HIS A 91 -12.10 -5.65 -22.35
CA HIS A 91 -12.06 -5.33 -23.79
C HIS A 91 -10.63 -5.15 -24.38
N GLY A 92 -9.63 -5.79 -23.77
CA GLY A 92 -8.21 -5.69 -24.16
C GLY A 92 -7.43 -4.52 -23.53
N ALA A 93 -8.11 -3.59 -22.85
CA ALA A 93 -7.49 -2.51 -22.09
C ALA A 93 -7.26 -2.91 -20.62
N VAL A 94 -6.14 -2.45 -20.05
CA VAL A 94 -5.89 -2.55 -18.59
C VAL A 94 -6.62 -1.39 -17.92
N LEU A 95 -7.59 -1.70 -17.05
CA LEU A 95 -8.34 -0.72 -16.26
C LEU A 95 -7.61 -0.34 -14.97
N ALA A 96 -7.00 -1.32 -14.31
CA ALA A 96 -6.29 -1.14 -13.04
C ALA A 96 -5.14 -2.15 -12.89
N THR A 97 -4.26 -1.93 -11.93
CA THR A 97 -3.19 -2.86 -11.54
C THR A 97 -3.01 -2.84 -10.04
N LEU A 98 -3.05 -4.04 -9.42
CA LEU A 98 -2.77 -4.27 -8.02
C LEU A 98 -1.39 -4.93 -7.90
N ASP A 99 -0.63 -4.56 -6.87
CA ASP A 99 0.70 -5.09 -6.54
C ASP A 99 0.77 -5.35 -5.04
N THR A 100 1.13 -6.56 -4.61
CA THR A 100 1.15 -6.93 -3.17
C THR A 100 2.16 -6.10 -2.37
N ASN A 101 3.36 -5.84 -2.92
CA ASN A 101 4.39 -4.99 -2.30
C ASN A 101 4.77 -5.38 -0.85
N GLY A 102 4.55 -6.65 -0.44
CA GLY A 102 4.82 -7.15 0.91
C GLY A 102 3.61 -7.17 1.88
N GLN A 103 2.41 -6.81 1.41
CA GLN A 103 1.13 -6.96 2.10
C GLN A 103 0.04 -7.41 1.09
N ASP A 104 -1.21 -7.58 1.51
CA ASP A 104 -2.29 -7.76 0.55
C ASP A 104 -2.62 -6.41 -0.15
N ALA A 105 -3.08 -6.48 -1.39
CA ALA A 105 -3.51 -5.30 -2.16
C ALA A 105 -5.03 -5.29 -2.32
N GLY A 106 -5.64 -4.10 -2.31
CA GLY A 106 -7.08 -3.92 -2.47
C GLY A 106 -7.41 -2.89 -3.54
N LEU A 107 -8.64 -2.95 -4.06
CA LEU A 107 -9.18 -2.00 -5.03
C LEU A 107 -10.72 -1.92 -4.93
N ASP A 108 -11.26 -0.70 -4.96
CA ASP A 108 -12.67 -0.40 -5.22
C ASP A 108 -12.79 0.07 -6.69
N ALA A 109 -13.28 -0.83 -7.54
CA ALA A 109 -13.40 -0.64 -8.99
C ALA A 109 -14.82 -0.22 -9.39
N ASN A 110 -15.40 0.77 -8.69
CA ASN A 110 -16.80 1.21 -8.78
C ASN A 110 -17.77 0.17 -8.20
N ASP A 111 -17.70 -0.08 -6.89
CA ASP A 111 -18.55 -1.05 -6.17
C ASP A 111 -18.31 -2.53 -6.57
N MET A 112 -17.35 -2.80 -7.46
CA MET A 112 -16.65 -4.08 -7.52
C MET A 112 -15.40 -4.02 -6.63
N PHE A 113 -15.39 -4.76 -5.54
CA PHE A 113 -14.26 -4.82 -4.62
C PHE A 113 -13.35 -6.00 -4.97
N ILE A 114 -12.03 -5.79 -4.90
CA ILE A 114 -11.02 -6.79 -5.23
C ILE A 114 -9.94 -6.81 -4.16
N VAL A 115 -9.57 -8.00 -3.68
CA VAL A 115 -8.32 -8.26 -2.94
C VAL A 115 -7.41 -9.17 -3.75
N LEU A 116 -6.12 -8.82 -3.82
CA LEU A 116 -5.03 -9.68 -4.28
C LEU A 116 -4.19 -10.08 -3.06
N THR A 117 -4.20 -11.37 -2.71
CA THR A 117 -3.48 -11.89 -1.53
C THR A 117 -1.98 -11.98 -1.78
N LEU A 118 -1.18 -12.01 -0.70
CA LEU A 118 0.24 -12.38 -0.77
C LEU A 118 0.50 -13.78 -1.36
N GLY A 119 -0.49 -14.66 -1.38
CA GLY A 119 -0.44 -15.97 -2.06
C GLY A 119 -0.63 -15.90 -3.57
N GLY A 120 -1.06 -14.75 -4.11
CA GLY A 120 -1.39 -14.58 -5.53
C GLY A 120 -2.79 -15.07 -5.89
N GLU A 121 -3.71 -15.09 -4.94
CA GLU A 121 -5.14 -15.35 -5.15
C GLU A 121 -5.88 -14.03 -5.33
N VAL A 122 -6.97 -14.04 -6.11
CA VAL A 122 -7.80 -12.85 -6.35
C VAL A 122 -9.22 -13.14 -5.88
N HIS A 123 -9.70 -12.35 -4.94
CA HIS A 123 -11.06 -12.43 -4.40
C HIS A 123 -11.79 -11.17 -4.82
N ALA A 124 -12.95 -11.32 -5.46
CA ALA A 124 -13.66 -10.20 -6.07
C ALA A 124 -15.18 -10.37 -5.95
N TRP A 125 -15.86 -9.30 -5.52
CA TRP A 125 -17.30 -9.29 -5.25
C TRP A 125 -17.92 -7.94 -5.63
N MET A 126 -19.25 -7.90 -5.71
CA MET A 126 -20.03 -6.68 -5.96
C MET A 126 -20.73 -6.22 -4.67
N GLY A 127 -20.78 -4.92 -4.43
CA GLY A 127 -21.58 -4.33 -3.35
C GLY A 127 -20.99 -4.53 -1.95
N GLY A 128 -21.85 -4.30 -0.94
CA GLY A 128 -21.47 -4.35 0.48
C GLY A 128 -20.76 -3.09 0.99
N GLY A 129 -20.61 -2.05 0.16
CA GLY A 129 -19.92 -0.82 0.53
C GLY A 129 -20.59 -0.01 1.66
N HIS A 130 -19.89 0.14 2.77
CA HIS A 130 -20.17 1.08 3.86
C HIS A 130 -19.41 2.39 3.63
N GLN A 131 -20.12 3.50 3.44
CA GLN A 131 -19.50 4.80 3.17
C GLN A 131 -19.14 5.57 4.46
N GLY A 132 -17.87 5.95 4.58
CA GLY A 132 -17.38 6.98 5.50
C GLY A 132 -16.87 6.46 6.85
N PRO A 133 -16.48 7.38 7.76
CA PRO A 133 -16.05 7.02 9.10
C PRO A 133 -17.21 6.47 9.94
N GLY A 134 -16.96 5.43 10.72
CA GLY A 134 -17.99 4.72 11.46
C GLY A 134 -17.48 3.49 12.18
N THR A 135 -18.39 2.63 12.62
CA THR A 135 -18.07 1.29 13.12
C THR A 135 -19.13 0.32 12.62
N PHE A 136 -18.69 -0.64 11.83
CA PHE A 136 -19.54 -1.51 11.02
C PHE A 136 -19.38 -2.97 11.48
N LYS A 137 -20.46 -3.75 11.39
CA LYS A 137 -20.41 -5.20 11.42
C LYS A 137 -20.35 -5.68 9.98
N VAL A 138 -19.40 -6.56 9.67
CA VAL A 138 -19.12 -7.04 8.31
C VAL A 138 -19.13 -8.58 8.27
N ALA A 139 -18.75 -9.16 7.13
CA ALA A 139 -18.60 -10.61 6.95
C ALA A 139 -17.71 -11.26 8.04
N GLY A 140 -17.87 -12.58 8.27
CA GLY A 140 -17.22 -13.34 9.34
C GLY A 140 -17.61 -12.93 10.77
N GLY A 141 -18.57 -12.02 10.94
CA GLY A 141 -18.93 -11.44 12.24
C GLY A 141 -17.94 -10.37 12.75
N TRP A 142 -16.92 -10.04 11.96
CA TRP A 142 -15.90 -9.03 12.26
C TRP A 142 -16.53 -7.66 12.54
N THR A 143 -15.85 -6.86 13.36
CA THR A 143 -16.18 -5.45 13.56
C THR A 143 -15.09 -4.60 12.92
N VAL A 144 -15.45 -3.59 12.14
CA VAL A 144 -14.45 -2.70 11.53
C VAL A 144 -14.76 -1.25 11.88
N LYS A 145 -13.79 -0.58 12.51
CA LYS A 145 -13.87 0.84 12.84
C LYS A 145 -13.11 1.67 11.82
N VAL A 146 -13.82 2.43 11.00
CA VAL A 146 -13.25 3.32 9.99
C VAL A 146 -13.11 4.73 10.58
N THR A 147 -11.92 5.31 10.50
CA THR A 147 -11.62 6.68 10.95
C THR A 147 -11.03 7.48 9.78
N LYS A 148 -11.59 8.67 9.51
CA LYS A 148 -11.04 9.63 8.53
C LYS A 148 -10.08 10.58 9.24
N PHE A 149 -8.89 10.81 8.66
CA PHE A 149 -7.88 11.73 9.21
C PHE A 149 -7.20 12.60 8.14
N GLY A 150 -7.65 12.53 6.89
CA GLY A 150 -7.34 13.44 5.80
C GLY A 150 -8.34 13.24 4.65
N GLU A 151 -8.29 14.07 3.61
CA GLU A 151 -9.33 14.11 2.56
C GLU A 151 -9.57 12.75 1.87
N LEU A 152 -8.49 12.06 1.48
CA LEU A 152 -8.47 10.70 0.94
C LEU A 152 -7.68 9.72 1.84
N ARG A 153 -7.69 9.99 3.15
CA ARG A 153 -6.91 9.24 4.15
C ARG A 153 -7.82 8.67 5.24
N TYR A 154 -8.02 7.36 5.16
CA TYR A 154 -8.87 6.57 6.04
C TYR A 154 -8.09 5.41 6.64
N ARG A 155 -8.45 5.04 7.87
CA ARG A 155 -7.88 3.91 8.61
C ARG A 155 -9.02 3.01 9.06
N ALA A 156 -8.93 1.72 8.74
CA ALA A 156 -9.80 0.69 9.30
C ALA A 156 -9.03 -0.07 10.38
N GLN A 157 -9.60 -0.15 11.59
CA GLN A 157 -9.19 -1.11 12.61
C GLN A 157 -10.12 -2.31 12.52
N ILE A 158 -9.56 -3.50 12.28
CA ILE A 158 -10.28 -4.76 12.17
C ILE A 158 -10.25 -5.40 13.56
N ILE A 159 -11.42 -5.72 14.10
CA ILE A 159 -11.66 -6.04 15.51
C ILE A 159 -12.42 -7.36 15.61
N GLY A 160 -11.75 -8.40 16.08
CA GLY A 160 -12.29 -9.73 16.33
C GLY A 160 -12.83 -9.87 17.76
N HIS A 161 -12.49 -10.97 18.41
CA HIS A 161 -12.95 -11.27 19.78
C HIS A 161 -12.13 -10.54 20.85
N ASP A 162 -10.80 -10.65 20.78
CA ASP A 162 -9.89 -10.24 21.86
C ASP A 162 -9.35 -8.81 21.74
N GLY A 163 -9.55 -8.14 20.60
CA GLY A 163 -9.09 -6.76 20.40
C GLY A 163 -9.04 -6.30 18.96
N VAL A 164 -8.05 -5.46 18.63
CA VAL A 164 -7.74 -5.04 17.26
C VAL A 164 -6.70 -6.01 16.70
N ASP A 165 -7.11 -6.88 15.79
CA ASP A 165 -6.26 -7.90 15.18
C ASP A 165 -5.43 -7.33 14.01
N ALA A 166 -6.00 -6.38 13.26
CA ALA A 166 -5.30 -5.70 12.16
C ALA A 166 -5.66 -4.20 12.07
N THR A 167 -4.83 -3.43 11.39
CA THR A 167 -5.12 -2.03 11.06
C THR A 167 -4.55 -1.69 9.68
N ILE A 168 -5.43 -1.43 8.73
CA ILE A 168 -5.09 -0.99 7.36
C ILE A 168 -5.37 0.50 7.21
N GLU A 169 -4.62 1.17 6.35
CA GLU A 169 -4.68 2.61 6.15
C GLU A 169 -4.42 2.97 4.69
N THR A 170 -5.33 3.74 4.08
CA THR A 170 -5.13 4.26 2.72
C THR A 170 -3.96 5.24 2.73
N LYS A 171 -3.06 5.10 1.76
CA LYS A 171 -1.82 5.88 1.64
C LYS A 171 -1.62 6.25 0.19
N ASP A 172 -1.02 7.42 -0.04
CA ASP A 172 -0.54 7.85 -1.36
C ASP A 172 -1.61 7.75 -2.48
N GLN A 173 -2.86 8.02 -2.11
CA GLN A 173 -4.08 7.93 -2.95
C GLN A 173 -4.44 6.51 -3.43
N HIS A 174 -3.91 5.46 -2.81
CA HIS A 174 -4.28 4.07 -3.06
C HIS A 174 -5.28 3.50 -2.03
N ASP A 175 -6.14 2.63 -2.52
CA ASP A 175 -6.97 1.71 -1.73
C ASP A 175 -6.08 0.65 -1.05
N VAL A 176 -6.62 -0.03 -0.04
CA VAL A 176 -5.92 -1.11 0.67
C VAL A 176 -6.82 -2.32 0.89
N GLY A 177 -6.21 -3.51 0.84
CA GLY A 177 -6.86 -4.81 1.03
C GLY A 177 -6.29 -5.56 2.23
N LEU A 178 -6.99 -6.60 2.67
CA LEU A 178 -6.56 -7.53 3.71
C LEU A 178 -7.33 -8.86 3.58
N ASP A 179 -6.64 -9.99 3.74
CA ASP A 179 -7.26 -11.25 4.19
C ASP A 179 -7.29 -11.29 5.73
N ALA A 180 -8.49 -11.33 6.31
CA ALA A 180 -8.75 -11.46 7.74
C ALA A 180 -9.25 -12.87 8.11
N ASN A 181 -8.43 -13.89 7.80
CA ASN A 181 -8.69 -15.32 8.02
C ASN A 181 -9.85 -15.89 7.17
N GLY A 182 -9.78 -15.71 5.85
CA GLY A 182 -10.84 -16.07 4.91
C GLY A 182 -11.95 -15.03 4.82
N VAL A 183 -11.68 -13.79 5.26
CA VAL A 183 -12.60 -12.65 5.11
C VAL A 183 -11.83 -11.52 4.43
N TYR A 184 -12.14 -11.28 3.17
CA TYR A 184 -11.46 -10.32 2.32
C TYR A 184 -12.08 -8.94 2.58
N ILE A 185 -11.25 -7.96 2.93
CA ILE A 185 -11.68 -6.60 3.29
C ILE A 185 -11.00 -5.61 2.36
N VAL A 186 -11.76 -4.65 1.80
CA VAL A 186 -11.24 -3.50 1.06
C VAL A 186 -11.64 -2.20 1.75
N LEU A 187 -10.69 -1.29 1.89
CA LEU A 187 -10.93 0.12 2.27
C LEU A 187 -10.42 1.03 1.15
N SER A 188 -11.32 1.75 0.49
CA SER A 188 -10.97 2.66 -0.60
C SER A 188 -10.52 4.04 -0.13
N ASN A 189 -9.74 4.74 -0.96
CA ASN A 189 -9.23 6.08 -0.71
C ASN A 189 -10.36 7.12 -0.50
N GLY A 190 -11.54 6.89 -1.09
CA GLY A 190 -12.76 7.67 -0.89
C GLY A 190 -13.45 7.37 0.45
N GLY A 191 -13.08 6.27 1.11
CA GLY A 191 -13.59 5.83 2.39
C GLY A 191 -14.80 4.91 2.30
N VAL A 192 -14.89 4.09 1.26
CA VAL A 192 -15.82 2.96 1.21
C VAL A 192 -15.12 1.75 1.84
N LEU A 193 -15.82 1.04 2.73
CA LEU A 193 -15.39 -0.23 3.30
C LEU A 193 -16.32 -1.34 2.81
N SER A 194 -15.80 -2.41 2.21
CA SER A 194 -16.57 -3.62 1.92
C SER A 194 -15.82 -4.87 2.38
N ALA A 195 -16.54 -5.96 2.65
CA ALA A 195 -15.95 -7.24 3.01
C ALA A 195 -16.78 -8.44 2.55
N HIS A 196 -16.13 -9.58 2.29
CA HIS A 196 -16.74 -10.81 1.77
C HIS A 196 -16.00 -12.07 2.26
N GLU A 197 -16.68 -13.22 2.24
CA GLU A 197 -16.17 -14.58 2.50
C GLU A 197 -15.87 -15.32 1.19
#